data_AF-X1NQT7-F1
#
_entry.id   AF-X1NQT7-F1
#
_cell.length_a   1.000
_cell.length_b   1.000
_cell.length_c   1.000
_cell.angle_alpha   90.00
_cell.angle_beta   90.00
_cell.angle_gamma   90.00
#
_symmetry.space_group_name_H-M   'P 1'
#
loop_
_entity.id
_entity.type
_entity.pdbx_description
1 polymer ?
#
loop_
_entity_poly.entity_id
_entity_poly.type
_entity_poly.pdbx_seq_one_letter_code
_entity_poly.pdbx_strand_id
1 'polypeptide(L)'
;LYNSPHDFSHRSDNKGEIVFWGEVLGIGTPDNLGAIHRFYQENPGIGGYNRPDHLEWWAAYDRFLDEKNFRKAFPTVGDLTTSIGNKSYYFWGRIIENIRVCNENDGMAISGWESTPIENHCGLVDVFRNFKGDPELIKYYTRPLHLAIKSRNLVLEKGGSLVSDVYIVNEVGLSGSCRLEFQVVSPDGKVFHETDWKVKVEGGDTYGELLKEGIISSCYSLPGHYSLKACLKAGGKEKVEGREEIFVIDWQSLQLPENGAILESGN
;
A
#
# COMPACT_ATOMS: atom_id res chain seq x y z
N LEU A 1 -0.66 7.71 8.82
CA LEU A 1 -1.93 7.07 8.40
C LEU A 1 -2.59 6.30 9.54
N TYR A 2 -1.84 5.54 10.34
CA TYR A 2 -2.36 4.79 11.48
C TYR A 2 -1.42 4.99 12.68
N ASN A 3 -1.93 5.44 13.82
CA ASN A 3 -1.16 5.62 15.05
C ASN A 3 -1.60 4.61 16.13
N SER A 4 -2.91 4.39 16.27
CA SER A 4 -3.51 3.44 17.20
C SER A 4 -4.96 3.11 16.80
N PRO A 5 -5.64 2.15 17.46
CA PRO A 5 -7.06 1.87 17.19
C PRO A 5 -8.02 3.03 17.41
N HIS A 6 -7.60 4.04 18.17
CA HIS A 6 -8.42 5.21 18.45
C HIS A 6 -7.96 6.45 17.69
N ASP A 7 -6.85 6.33 16.94
CA ASP A 7 -6.24 7.42 16.18
C ASP A 7 -5.66 6.90 14.86
N PHE A 8 -6.44 7.03 13.81
CA PHE A 8 -6.05 6.73 12.44
C PHE A 8 -6.79 7.63 11.46
N SER A 9 -6.24 7.82 10.26
CA SER A 9 -6.81 8.71 9.25
C SER A 9 -8.19 8.21 8.80
N HIS A 10 -9.13 9.15 8.65
CA HIS A 10 -10.52 8.89 8.27
C HIS A 10 -11.30 8.01 9.26
N ARG A 11 -10.87 7.96 10.52
CA ARG A 11 -11.72 7.50 11.61
C ARG A 11 -12.85 8.51 11.83
N SER A 12 -14.06 8.00 12.03
CA SER A 12 -15.22 8.77 12.46
C SER A 12 -15.76 8.18 13.76
N ASP A 13 -16.37 9.01 14.60
CA ASP A 13 -17.23 8.61 15.71
C ASP A 13 -18.65 9.18 15.60
N ASN A 14 -18.95 9.82 14.46
CA ASN A 14 -20.28 10.37 14.19
C ASN A 14 -21.27 9.25 13.88
N LYS A 15 -22.26 9.08 14.76
CA LYS A 15 -23.33 8.08 14.64
C LYS A 15 -24.69 8.70 14.29
N GLY A 16 -24.74 10.02 14.13
CA GLY A 16 -25.98 10.76 13.92
C GLY A 16 -26.27 11.07 12.45
N GLU A 17 -25.29 10.94 11.57
CA GLU A 17 -25.33 11.40 10.18
C GLU A 17 -24.61 10.41 9.25
N ILE A 18 -24.81 10.58 7.94
CA ILE A 18 -24.05 9.85 6.93
C ILE A 18 -22.65 10.45 6.82
N VAL A 19 -21.62 9.64 7.09
CA VAL A 19 -20.21 10.01 7.00
C VAL A 19 -19.64 9.49 5.69
N PHE A 20 -19.54 10.37 4.69
CA PHE A 20 -18.97 10.04 3.39
C PHE A 20 -17.70 10.86 3.12
N TRP A 21 -16.59 10.17 2.89
CA TRP A 21 -15.32 10.82 2.57
C TRP A 21 -15.21 11.06 1.05
N GLY A 22 -15.50 12.28 0.60
CA GLY A 22 -15.38 12.69 -0.80
C GLY A 22 -13.97 13.15 -1.17
N GLU A 23 -13.54 12.91 -2.41
CA GLU A 23 -12.24 13.31 -2.97
C GLU A 23 -11.06 13.09 -2.00
N VAL A 24 -10.96 11.87 -1.47
CA VAL A 24 -10.10 11.57 -0.32
C VAL A 24 -8.62 11.67 -0.65
N LEU A 25 -7.97 12.81 -0.38
CA LEU A 25 -6.54 13.02 -0.63
C LEU A 25 -6.16 12.89 -2.13
N GLY A 26 -4.90 13.20 -2.47
CA GLY A 26 -4.36 13.01 -3.81
C GLY A 26 -2.94 12.49 -3.75
N ILE A 27 -2.63 11.48 -4.57
CA ILE A 27 -1.27 10.96 -4.73
C ILE A 27 -0.90 10.96 -6.22
N GLY A 28 -0.28 12.06 -6.64
CA GLY A 28 0.19 12.24 -8.01
C GLY A 28 1.33 11.30 -8.32
N THR A 29 1.16 10.51 -9.38
CA THR A 29 2.23 9.66 -9.93
C THR A 29 2.31 9.84 -11.44
N PRO A 30 3.47 9.57 -12.07
CA PRO A 30 3.56 9.59 -13.53
C PRO A 30 2.55 8.62 -14.14
N ASP A 31 2.05 8.95 -15.33
CA ASP A 31 1.26 8.02 -16.14
C ASP A 31 2.11 6.80 -16.56
N ASN A 32 1.46 5.78 -17.14
CA ASN A 32 2.20 4.61 -17.62
C ASN A 32 2.92 4.95 -18.93
N LEU A 33 4.00 5.75 -18.81
CA LEU A 33 4.74 6.27 -19.95
C LEU A 33 5.31 5.16 -20.83
N GLY A 34 5.63 4.00 -20.26
CA GLY A 34 6.04 2.83 -21.03
C GLY A 34 4.93 2.32 -21.97
N ALA A 35 3.70 2.18 -21.47
CA ALA A 35 2.55 1.77 -22.26
C ALA A 35 2.15 2.85 -23.28
N ILE A 36 2.12 4.11 -22.88
CA ILE A 36 1.78 5.25 -23.75
C ILE A 36 2.79 5.38 -24.88
N HIS A 37 4.10 5.31 -24.58
CA HIS A 37 5.14 5.37 -25.61
C HIS A 37 5.02 4.21 -26.60
N ARG A 38 4.79 2.98 -26.12
CA ARG A 38 4.55 1.81 -26.97
C ARG A 38 3.35 2.02 -27.89
N PHE A 39 2.24 2.54 -27.35
CA PHE A 39 1.05 2.84 -28.14
C PHE A 39 1.37 3.78 -29.31
N TYR A 40 2.13 4.86 -29.09
CA TYR A 40 2.51 5.77 -30.18
C TYR A 40 3.50 5.14 -31.18
N GLN A 41 4.38 4.24 -30.74
CA GLN A 41 5.28 3.50 -31.64
C GLN A 41 4.50 2.56 -32.55
N GLU A 42 3.50 1.86 -32.02
CA GLU A 42 2.62 0.96 -32.77
C GLU A 42 1.64 1.72 -33.67
N ASN A 43 1.38 3.01 -33.37
CA ASN A 43 0.41 3.85 -34.07
C ASN A 43 0.99 5.20 -34.52
N PRO A 44 2.00 5.22 -35.42
CA PRO A 44 2.77 6.42 -35.73
C PRO A 44 1.94 7.56 -36.35
N GLY A 45 0.82 7.25 -37.00
CA GLY A 45 -0.10 8.22 -37.61
C GLY A 45 -1.15 8.81 -36.67
N ILE A 46 -1.26 8.33 -35.42
CA ILE A 46 -2.25 8.85 -34.46
C ILE A 46 -1.76 10.19 -33.89
N GLY A 47 -2.54 11.25 -34.13
CA GLY A 47 -2.33 12.55 -33.49
C GLY A 47 -2.83 12.57 -32.04
N GLY A 48 -2.73 13.71 -31.39
CA GLY A 48 -3.25 13.92 -30.04
C GLY A 48 -2.71 15.21 -29.47
N TYR A 49 -3.55 15.97 -28.76
CA TYR A 49 -3.16 17.25 -28.19
C TYR A 49 -1.91 17.12 -27.29
N ASN A 50 -1.86 16.05 -26.47
CA ASN A 50 -0.75 15.77 -25.54
C ASN A 50 0.32 14.82 -26.13
N ARG A 51 0.28 14.47 -27.43
CA ARG A 51 1.27 13.52 -27.99
C ARG A 51 2.71 14.03 -27.83
N PRO A 52 3.04 15.30 -28.16
CA PRO A 52 4.39 15.82 -27.96
C PRO A 52 4.85 15.70 -26.51
N ASP A 53 3.98 16.08 -25.57
CA ASP A 53 4.29 16.08 -24.13
C ASP A 53 4.59 14.68 -23.61
N HIS A 54 3.78 13.68 -23.98
CA HIS A 54 4.04 12.29 -23.56
C HIS A 54 5.38 11.75 -24.08
N LEU A 55 5.75 12.09 -25.32
CA LEU A 55 7.02 11.65 -25.91
C LEU A 55 8.21 12.35 -25.25
N GLU A 56 8.11 13.65 -24.98
CA GLU A 56 9.12 14.41 -24.25
C GLU A 56 9.27 13.88 -22.81
N TRP A 57 8.16 13.62 -22.14
CA TRP A 57 8.14 13.11 -20.77
C TRP A 57 8.78 11.73 -20.67
N TRP A 58 8.45 10.82 -21.58
CA TRP A 58 9.09 9.51 -21.67
C TRP A 58 10.60 9.65 -21.90
N ALA A 59 11.01 10.49 -22.86
CA ALA A 59 12.43 10.69 -23.19
C ALA A 59 13.23 11.28 -22.03
N ALA A 60 12.62 12.14 -21.21
CA ALA A 60 13.25 12.69 -20.01
C ALA A 60 13.53 11.60 -18.96
N TYR A 61 12.56 10.71 -18.68
CA TYR A 61 12.77 9.58 -17.79
C TYR A 61 13.79 8.59 -18.32
N ASP A 62 13.78 8.34 -19.63
CA ASP A 62 14.73 7.43 -20.26
C ASP A 62 16.17 7.93 -20.09
N ARG A 63 16.43 9.22 -20.39
CA ARG A 63 17.72 9.85 -20.13
C ARG A 63 18.11 9.80 -18.64
N PHE A 64 17.17 10.10 -17.74
CA PHE A 64 17.41 10.06 -16.29
C PHE A 64 17.89 8.68 -15.82
N LEU A 65 17.29 7.60 -16.33
CA LEU A 65 17.68 6.24 -15.94
C LEU A 65 19.13 5.91 -16.33
N ASP A 66 19.61 6.44 -17.45
CA ASP A 66 21.00 6.28 -17.89
C ASP A 66 21.95 7.20 -17.14
N GLU A 67 21.63 8.50 -17.05
CA GLU A 67 22.46 9.51 -16.38
C GLU A 67 22.67 9.22 -14.89
N LYS A 68 21.68 8.60 -14.23
CA LYS A 68 21.76 8.21 -12.81
C LYS A 68 22.14 6.75 -12.59
N ASN A 69 22.44 6.00 -13.65
CA ASN A 69 22.79 4.58 -13.59
C ASN A 69 21.74 3.73 -12.83
N PHE A 70 20.45 4.03 -13.07
CA PHE A 70 19.32 3.38 -12.40
C PHE A 70 18.74 2.21 -13.20
N ARG A 71 19.25 1.92 -14.40
CA ARG A 71 18.83 0.77 -15.23
C ARG A 71 18.90 -0.58 -14.52
N LYS A 72 19.82 -0.74 -13.55
CA LYS A 72 19.91 -1.96 -12.73
C LYS A 72 18.67 -2.17 -11.85
N ALA A 73 18.12 -1.08 -11.30
CA ALA A 73 16.92 -1.14 -10.46
C ALA A 73 15.63 -1.06 -11.31
N PHE A 74 15.65 -0.26 -12.37
CA PHE A 74 14.53 -0.02 -13.27
C PHE A 74 14.99 -0.12 -14.72
N PRO A 75 14.90 -1.31 -15.35
CA PRO A 75 15.41 -1.53 -16.71
C PRO A 75 14.80 -0.57 -17.74
N THR A 76 13.52 -0.27 -17.62
CA THR A 76 12.79 0.62 -18.53
C THR A 76 12.07 1.75 -17.80
N VAL A 77 11.65 2.78 -18.54
CA VAL A 77 10.74 3.83 -18.05
C VAL A 77 9.43 3.22 -17.52
N GLY A 78 8.94 2.15 -18.15
CA GLY A 78 7.76 1.41 -17.69
C GLY A 78 7.97 0.80 -16.31
N ASP A 79 9.13 0.20 -16.04
CA ASP A 79 9.44 -0.39 -14.73
C ASP A 79 9.50 0.68 -13.62
N LEU A 80 10.12 1.83 -13.89
CA LEU A 80 10.18 2.95 -12.95
C LEU A 80 8.79 3.51 -12.66
N THR A 81 8.04 3.87 -13.71
CA THR A 81 6.71 4.48 -13.57
C THR A 81 5.73 3.53 -12.88
N THR A 82 5.76 2.24 -13.21
CA THR A 82 4.97 1.20 -12.51
C THR A 82 5.36 1.08 -11.04
N SER A 83 6.66 1.13 -10.71
CA SER A 83 7.12 1.08 -9.32
C SER A 83 6.63 2.28 -8.49
N ILE A 84 6.62 3.48 -9.07
CA ILE A 84 6.07 4.68 -8.45
C ILE A 84 4.54 4.54 -8.29
N GLY A 85 3.84 4.07 -9.33
CA GLY A 85 2.40 3.79 -9.29
C GLY A 85 2.01 2.76 -8.22
N ASN A 86 2.84 1.73 -7.98
CA ASN A 86 2.63 0.77 -6.91
C ASN A 86 2.60 1.41 -5.52
N LYS A 87 3.36 2.49 -5.30
CA LYS A 87 3.30 3.25 -4.04
C LYS A 87 1.98 3.99 -3.88
N SER A 88 1.44 4.54 -4.96
CA SER A 88 0.09 5.13 -4.98
C SER A 88 -0.98 4.09 -4.68
N TYR A 89 -0.92 2.91 -5.30
CA TYR A 89 -1.89 1.85 -5.08
C TYR A 89 -1.83 1.27 -3.66
N TYR A 90 -0.63 1.09 -3.12
CA TYR A 90 -0.45 0.71 -1.72
C TYR A 90 -1.07 1.77 -0.80
N PHE A 91 -0.77 3.05 -1.00
CA PHE A 91 -1.34 4.14 -0.22
C PHE A 91 -2.87 4.13 -0.24
N TRP A 92 -3.48 4.04 -1.43
CA TRP A 92 -4.93 3.94 -1.58
C TRP A 92 -5.50 2.72 -0.88
N GLY A 93 -4.82 1.58 -0.99
CA GLY A 93 -5.15 0.37 -0.26
C GLY A 93 -5.26 0.59 1.26
N ARG A 94 -4.29 1.31 1.84
CA ARG A 94 -4.28 1.63 3.28
C ARG A 94 -5.38 2.61 3.68
N ILE A 95 -5.72 3.58 2.82
CA ILE A 95 -6.86 4.49 3.03
C ILE A 95 -8.18 3.72 2.98
N ILE A 96 -8.38 2.88 1.96
CA ILE A 96 -9.57 2.03 1.80
C ILE A 96 -9.77 1.15 3.03
N GLU A 97 -8.71 0.48 3.49
CA GLU A 97 -8.79 -0.31 4.71
C GLU A 97 -9.12 0.54 5.94
N ASN A 98 -8.47 1.69 6.15
CA ASN A 98 -8.75 2.55 7.31
C ASN A 98 -10.23 2.95 7.36
N ILE A 99 -10.79 3.29 6.20
CA ILE A 99 -12.21 3.66 6.09
C ILE A 99 -13.09 2.44 6.38
N ARG A 100 -12.77 1.27 5.81
CA ARG A 100 -13.55 0.03 5.96
C ARG A 100 -13.46 -0.63 7.35
N VAL A 101 -12.42 -0.36 8.14
CA VAL A 101 -12.35 -0.86 9.52
C VAL A 101 -13.12 0.00 10.53
N CYS A 102 -13.64 1.16 10.10
CA CYS A 102 -14.41 2.07 10.94
C CYS A 102 -15.90 1.97 10.56
N ASN A 103 -16.72 1.31 11.39
CA ASN A 103 -18.14 1.09 11.07
C ASN A 103 -18.96 2.40 11.05
N GLU A 104 -18.47 3.46 11.67
CA GLU A 104 -19.07 4.80 11.63
C GLU A 104 -18.82 5.56 10.29
N ASN A 105 -18.15 4.94 9.33
CA ASN A 105 -18.03 5.48 7.96
C ASN A 105 -19.05 4.82 7.03
N ASP A 106 -19.75 5.61 6.24
CA ASP A 106 -20.75 5.14 5.27
C ASP A 106 -20.21 5.01 3.84
N GLY A 107 -19.07 5.64 3.53
CA GLY A 107 -18.45 5.46 2.23
C GLY A 107 -17.28 6.39 1.93
N MET A 108 -16.72 6.21 0.74
CA MET A 108 -15.65 7.05 0.21
C MET A 108 -15.69 7.17 -1.31
N ALA A 109 -15.13 8.27 -1.81
CA ALA A 109 -14.75 8.44 -3.20
C ALA A 109 -13.26 8.83 -3.27
N ILE A 110 -12.47 8.06 -4.00
CA ILE A 110 -11.09 8.44 -4.30
C ILE A 110 -11.08 9.69 -5.19
N SER A 111 -10.01 10.49 -5.12
CA SER A 111 -9.91 11.77 -5.86
C SER A 111 -9.97 11.63 -7.38
N GLY A 112 -9.60 10.47 -7.96
CA GLY A 112 -9.74 10.28 -9.40
C GLY A 112 -9.70 8.82 -9.83
N TRP A 113 -10.59 8.44 -10.73
CA TRP A 113 -10.45 7.20 -11.49
C TRP A 113 -9.34 7.35 -12.54
N GLU A 114 -9.42 8.39 -13.37
CA GLU A 114 -8.48 8.71 -14.43
C GLU A 114 -7.52 9.82 -14.00
N SER A 115 -6.28 9.74 -14.47
CA SER A 115 -5.25 10.76 -14.31
C SER A 115 -5.69 12.03 -15.04
N THR A 116 -5.69 13.17 -14.37
CA THR A 116 -5.93 14.44 -15.08
C THR A 116 -4.69 14.77 -15.92
N PRO A 117 -4.83 15.17 -17.19
CA PRO A 117 -3.69 15.40 -18.07
C PRO A 117 -2.78 16.58 -17.68
N ILE A 118 -3.23 17.49 -16.81
CA ILE A 118 -2.54 18.77 -16.53
C ILE A 118 -2.28 18.99 -15.03
N GLU A 119 -3.10 18.41 -14.14
CA GLU A 119 -3.12 18.80 -12.73
C GLU A 119 -2.57 17.71 -11.81
N ASN A 120 -3.44 16.92 -11.21
CA ASN A 120 -3.10 16.16 -10.01
C ASN A 120 -2.39 14.84 -10.30
N HIS A 121 -2.56 14.29 -11.51
CA HIS A 121 -2.10 12.95 -11.91
C HIS A 121 -2.44 11.86 -10.87
N CYS A 122 -3.54 12.01 -10.12
CA CYS A 122 -3.90 11.18 -8.97
C CYS A 122 -4.75 9.95 -9.32
N GLY A 123 -5.09 9.78 -10.59
CA GLY A 123 -5.96 8.70 -11.06
C GLY A 123 -5.39 7.31 -10.77
N LEU A 124 -6.27 6.32 -10.64
CA LEU A 124 -5.86 4.92 -10.67
C LEU A 124 -5.34 4.52 -12.05
N VAL A 125 -5.95 5.03 -13.12
CA VAL A 125 -5.51 4.79 -14.50
C VAL A 125 -5.02 6.08 -15.15
N ASP A 126 -4.18 5.96 -16.18
CA ASP A 126 -3.78 7.12 -17.01
C ASP A 126 -4.88 7.51 -18.02
N VAL A 127 -4.65 8.57 -18.81
CA VAL A 127 -5.59 9.06 -19.83
C VAL A 127 -5.85 8.07 -20.98
N PHE A 128 -5.01 7.03 -21.10
CA PHE A 128 -5.20 5.90 -22.02
C PHE A 128 -5.89 4.71 -21.34
N ARG A 129 -6.27 4.86 -20.07
CA ARG A 129 -6.83 3.84 -19.18
C ARG A 129 -5.89 2.68 -18.90
N ASN A 130 -4.57 2.86 -19.06
CA ASN A 130 -3.62 1.89 -18.55
C ASN A 130 -3.56 2.01 -17.04
N PHE A 131 -3.39 0.89 -16.34
CA PHE A 131 -3.03 0.92 -14.93
C PHE A 131 -1.66 1.57 -14.75
N LYS A 132 -1.56 2.48 -13.78
CA LYS A 132 -0.33 3.18 -13.42
C LYS A 132 0.58 2.34 -12.53
N GLY A 133 0.03 1.34 -11.87
CA GLY A 133 0.75 0.32 -11.09
C GLY A 133 0.18 -1.08 -11.36
N ASP A 134 0.57 -2.05 -10.53
CA ASP A 134 0.04 -3.41 -10.55
C ASP A 134 -1.38 -3.45 -9.96
N PRO A 135 -2.43 -3.71 -10.78
CA PRO A 135 -3.81 -3.72 -10.32
C PRO A 135 -4.10 -4.77 -9.24
N GLU A 136 -3.25 -5.80 -9.08
CA GLU A 136 -3.40 -6.77 -8.00
C GLU A 136 -3.27 -6.15 -6.61
N LEU A 137 -2.58 -4.99 -6.47
CA LEU A 137 -2.51 -4.25 -5.22
C LEU A 137 -3.88 -3.70 -4.80
N ILE A 138 -4.57 -2.97 -5.67
CA ILE A 138 -5.91 -2.43 -5.35
C ILE A 138 -6.88 -3.58 -5.13
N LYS A 139 -6.88 -4.58 -6.02
CA LYS A 139 -7.71 -5.78 -5.88
C LYS A 139 -7.49 -6.49 -4.54
N TYR A 140 -6.26 -6.50 -4.01
CA TYR A 140 -5.95 -7.07 -2.70
C TYR A 140 -6.70 -6.33 -1.59
N TYR A 141 -6.63 -5.00 -1.56
CA TYR A 141 -7.22 -4.18 -0.50
C TYR A 141 -8.74 -4.01 -0.61
N THR A 142 -9.32 -4.26 -1.79
CA THR A 142 -10.78 -4.19 -2.02
C THR A 142 -11.49 -5.52 -1.90
N ARG A 143 -10.84 -6.59 -1.42
CA ARG A 143 -11.52 -7.86 -1.16
C ARG A 143 -12.63 -7.68 -0.11
N PRO A 144 -13.79 -8.35 -0.26
CA PRO A 144 -14.89 -8.25 0.70
C PRO A 144 -14.57 -8.89 2.06
N LEU A 145 -13.59 -9.80 2.11
CA LEU A 145 -13.09 -10.41 3.33
C LEU A 145 -11.55 -10.35 3.34
N HIS A 146 -10.97 -9.65 4.30
CA HIS A 146 -9.51 -9.48 4.41
C HIS A 146 -9.07 -9.10 5.84
N LEU A 147 -7.90 -9.56 6.28
CA LEU A 147 -7.27 -9.12 7.54
C LEU A 147 -6.31 -7.95 7.29
N ALA A 148 -6.59 -6.79 7.87
CA ALA A 148 -5.72 -5.64 7.79
C ALA A 148 -4.75 -5.62 8.98
N ILE A 149 -3.46 -5.86 8.72
CA ILE A 149 -2.40 -5.66 9.70
C ILE A 149 -2.04 -4.16 9.71
N LYS A 150 -2.19 -3.51 10.86
CA LYS A 150 -1.93 -2.07 11.07
C LYS A 150 -0.71 -1.88 11.97
N SER A 151 0.44 -1.71 11.34
CA SER A 151 1.72 -1.43 12.01
C SER A 151 1.84 0.05 12.37
N ARG A 152 2.30 0.37 13.58
CA ARG A 152 2.53 1.77 14.00
C ARG A 152 3.73 2.43 13.32
N ASN A 153 4.66 1.62 12.80
CA ASN A 153 5.80 2.05 12.01
C ASN A 153 5.96 1.11 10.81
N LEU A 154 6.38 1.65 9.66
CA LEU A 154 6.70 0.87 8.46
C LEU A 154 8.20 0.76 8.19
N VAL A 155 9.01 1.59 8.88
CA VAL A 155 10.46 1.55 8.86
C VAL A 155 10.95 1.40 10.28
N LEU A 156 11.87 0.48 10.52
CA LEU A 156 12.47 0.22 11.83
C LEU A 156 13.98 0.21 11.72
N GLU A 157 14.64 0.59 12.81
CA GLU A 157 16.05 0.27 12.95
C GLU A 157 16.25 -1.22 13.31
N LYS A 158 17.38 -1.76 12.91
CA LYS A 158 17.81 -3.10 13.31
C LYS A 158 17.86 -3.25 14.83
N GLY A 159 17.26 -4.32 15.34
CA GLY A 159 17.08 -4.57 16.76
C GLY A 159 15.90 -3.85 17.40
N GLY A 160 15.18 -3.03 16.64
CA GLY A 160 13.98 -2.33 17.10
C GLY A 160 12.82 -3.26 17.44
N SER A 161 11.72 -2.66 17.88
CA SER A 161 10.46 -3.35 18.15
C SER A 161 9.32 -2.71 17.36
N LEU A 162 8.31 -3.51 17.04
CA LEU A 162 7.11 -3.08 16.35
C LEU A 162 5.89 -3.38 17.20
N VAL A 163 4.95 -2.44 17.19
CA VAL A 163 3.59 -2.66 17.66
C VAL A 163 2.67 -2.71 16.45
N SER A 164 1.87 -3.78 16.37
CA SER A 164 0.89 -3.98 15.31
C SER A 164 -0.47 -4.34 15.89
N ASP A 165 -1.51 -3.92 15.18
CA ASP A 165 -2.88 -4.30 15.45
C ASP A 165 -3.42 -5.09 14.25
N VAL A 166 -4.38 -5.99 14.47
CA VAL A 166 -5.01 -6.78 13.40
C VAL A 166 -6.50 -6.55 13.43
N TYR A 167 -7.00 -6.05 12.31
CA TYR A 167 -8.42 -5.89 12.04
C TYR A 167 -8.89 -6.94 11.04
N ILE A 168 -10.20 -7.18 11.02
CA ILE A 168 -10.90 -7.81 9.92
C ILE A 168 -11.78 -6.79 9.22
N VAL A 169 -11.81 -6.85 7.90
CA VAL A 169 -12.87 -6.29 7.05
C VAL A 169 -13.73 -7.46 6.58
N ASN A 170 -15.03 -7.41 6.86
CA ASN A 170 -15.94 -8.54 6.80
C ASN A 170 -17.30 -8.18 6.16
N GLU A 171 -17.32 -8.06 4.83
CA GLU A 171 -18.55 -7.80 4.07
C GLU A 171 -19.29 -9.08 3.66
N VAL A 172 -18.83 -10.24 4.14
CA VAL A 172 -19.42 -11.56 3.82
C VAL A 172 -20.16 -12.19 5.00
N GLY A 173 -20.19 -11.51 6.15
CA GLY A 173 -20.89 -11.99 7.35
C GLY A 173 -20.23 -13.21 8.03
N LEU A 174 -18.90 -13.34 7.96
CA LEU A 174 -18.18 -14.33 8.76
C LEU A 174 -18.41 -14.06 10.26
N SER A 175 -18.75 -15.07 11.05
CA SER A 175 -19.04 -14.88 12.47
C SER A 175 -18.64 -16.08 13.31
N GLY A 176 -18.54 -15.88 14.62
CA GLY A 176 -18.29 -16.93 15.61
C GLY A 176 -16.84 -17.05 16.05
N SER A 177 -16.57 -18.11 16.82
CA SER A 177 -15.26 -18.36 17.41
C SER A 177 -14.24 -18.80 16.37
N CYS A 178 -13.14 -18.05 16.29
CA CYS A 178 -12.04 -18.25 15.36
C CYS A 178 -10.69 -18.32 16.11
N ARG A 179 -9.65 -18.72 15.39
CA ARG A 179 -8.25 -18.63 15.81
C ARG A 179 -7.53 -17.68 14.87
N LEU A 180 -6.97 -16.60 15.39
CA LEU A 180 -6.11 -15.68 14.66
C LEU A 180 -4.66 -16.10 14.87
N GLU A 181 -3.98 -16.44 13.79
CA GLU A 181 -2.54 -16.73 13.76
C GLU A 181 -1.80 -15.52 13.18
N PHE A 182 -0.65 -15.19 13.75
CA PHE A 182 0.20 -14.09 13.32
C PHE A 182 1.65 -14.53 13.25
N GLN A 183 2.33 -14.17 12.17
CA GLN A 183 3.70 -14.55 11.89
C GLN A 183 4.52 -13.36 11.39
N VAL A 184 5.79 -13.32 11.77
CA VAL A 184 6.80 -12.42 11.21
C VAL A 184 7.85 -13.25 10.48
N VAL A 185 8.03 -12.96 9.20
CA VAL A 185 8.97 -13.62 8.29
C VAL A 185 10.10 -12.66 7.94
N SER A 186 11.34 -13.10 8.12
CA SER A 186 12.54 -12.32 7.81
C SER A 186 12.83 -12.20 6.32
N PRO A 187 13.76 -11.30 5.94
CA PRO A 187 14.21 -11.14 4.55
C PRO A 187 14.77 -12.44 3.93
N ASP A 188 15.33 -13.34 4.74
CA ASP A 188 15.83 -14.66 4.30
C ASP A 188 14.75 -15.76 4.29
N GLY A 189 13.48 -15.40 4.53
CA GLY A 189 12.33 -16.29 4.45
C GLY A 189 12.06 -17.13 5.70
N LYS A 190 12.79 -16.92 6.81
CA LYS A 190 12.58 -17.66 8.06
C LYS A 190 11.46 -17.06 8.90
N VAL A 191 10.66 -17.93 9.53
CA VAL A 191 9.67 -17.49 10.53
C VAL A 191 10.39 -17.20 11.84
N PHE A 192 10.34 -15.95 12.29
CA PHE A 192 11.03 -15.47 13.50
C PHE A 192 10.12 -15.34 14.71
N HIS A 193 8.84 -15.05 14.46
CA HIS A 193 7.83 -14.92 15.49
C HIS A 193 6.55 -15.56 14.97
N GLU A 194 5.93 -16.36 15.81
CA GLU A 194 4.63 -16.96 15.56
C GLU A 194 3.84 -16.97 16.87
N THR A 195 2.59 -16.54 16.78
CA THR A 195 1.69 -16.50 17.92
C THR A 195 0.26 -16.63 17.43
N ASP A 196 -0.65 -16.99 18.33
CA ASP A 196 -2.04 -17.13 18.00
C ASP A 196 -2.94 -16.78 19.18
N TRP A 197 -4.18 -16.42 18.85
CA TRP A 197 -5.22 -16.09 19.82
C TRP A 197 -6.55 -16.70 19.42
N LYS A 198 -7.33 -17.10 20.42
CA LYS A 198 -8.77 -17.31 20.23
C LYS A 198 -9.43 -15.94 20.16
N VAL A 199 -10.17 -15.70 19.09
CA VAL A 199 -10.93 -14.47 18.86
C VAL A 199 -12.38 -14.84 18.53
N LYS A 200 -13.30 -13.92 18.78
CA LYS A 200 -14.69 -14.05 18.33
C LYS A 200 -14.88 -12.98 17.27
N VAL A 201 -15.37 -13.37 16.10
CA VAL A 201 -15.80 -12.42 15.07
C VAL A 201 -17.29 -12.19 15.24
N GLU A 202 -17.70 -10.93 15.35
CA GLU A 202 -19.11 -10.58 15.42
C GLU A 202 -19.79 -10.80 14.07
N GLY A 203 -19.30 -10.11 13.03
CA GLY A 203 -19.87 -10.12 11.68
C GLY A 203 -21.30 -9.59 11.61
N GLY A 204 -21.93 -9.74 10.44
CA GLY A 204 -23.26 -9.18 10.19
C GLY A 204 -23.18 -7.66 9.97
N ASP A 205 -23.74 -6.88 10.88
CA ASP A 205 -23.76 -5.41 10.82
C ASP A 205 -22.44 -4.77 11.30
N THR A 206 -21.53 -5.58 11.87
CA THR A 206 -20.15 -5.18 12.19
C THR A 206 -19.23 -5.59 11.04
N TYR A 207 -18.90 -4.65 10.16
CA TYR A 207 -18.04 -4.88 8.98
C TYR A 207 -16.55 -4.82 9.33
N GLY A 208 -16.14 -3.80 10.08
CA GLY A 208 -14.79 -3.60 10.58
C GLY A 208 -14.66 -3.99 12.05
N GLU A 209 -13.74 -4.87 12.40
CA GLU A 209 -13.56 -5.30 13.80
C GLU A 209 -12.08 -5.43 14.15
N LEU A 210 -11.68 -4.88 15.31
CA LEU A 210 -10.35 -5.07 15.88
C LEU A 210 -10.27 -6.46 16.53
N LEU A 211 -9.59 -7.40 15.88
CA LEU A 211 -9.44 -8.76 16.38
C LEU A 211 -8.34 -8.87 17.44
N LYS A 212 -7.25 -8.10 17.28
CA LYS A 212 -6.15 -8.09 18.24
C LYS A 212 -5.41 -6.76 18.25
N GLU A 213 -5.34 -6.16 19.43
CA GLU A 213 -4.54 -4.96 19.69
C GLU A 213 -3.17 -5.32 20.28
N GLY A 214 -2.18 -4.49 19.99
CA GLY A 214 -0.94 -4.36 20.76
C GLY A 214 -0.02 -5.56 20.61
N ILE A 215 0.04 -6.17 19.42
CA ILE A 215 0.98 -7.25 19.14
C ILE A 215 2.39 -6.66 19.09
N ILE A 216 3.24 -7.04 20.04
CA ILE A 216 4.63 -6.59 20.12
C ILE A 216 5.53 -7.67 19.52
N SER A 217 6.34 -7.28 18.54
CA SER A 217 7.39 -8.11 17.94
C SER A 217 8.74 -7.39 17.99
N SER A 218 9.80 -8.10 18.39
CA SER A 218 11.16 -7.54 18.54
C SER A 218 12.22 -8.40 17.85
N CYS A 219 11.87 -9.01 16.72
CA CYS A 219 12.68 -10.00 16.01
C CYS A 219 13.41 -9.46 14.76
N TYR A 220 13.64 -8.14 14.72
CA TYR A 220 14.14 -7.42 13.53
C TYR A 220 15.67 -7.32 13.51
N SER A 221 16.36 -8.46 13.42
CA SER A 221 17.82 -8.54 13.51
C SER A 221 18.58 -8.37 12.20
N LEU A 222 17.91 -8.49 11.05
CA LEU A 222 18.50 -8.37 9.71
C LEU A 222 18.02 -7.07 9.04
N PRO A 223 18.87 -6.38 8.25
CA PRO A 223 18.38 -5.33 7.37
C PRO A 223 17.55 -5.93 6.22
N GLY A 224 16.54 -5.22 5.75
CA GLY A 224 15.71 -5.61 4.61
C GLY A 224 14.21 -5.66 4.92
N HIS A 225 13.44 -6.19 3.97
CA HIS A 225 11.99 -6.27 4.07
C HIS A 225 11.56 -7.51 4.88
N TYR A 226 10.79 -7.28 5.95
CA TYR A 226 10.12 -8.32 6.71
C TYR A 226 8.65 -8.38 6.29
N SER A 227 8.11 -9.60 6.16
CA SER A 227 6.68 -9.80 5.92
C SER A 227 5.97 -10.15 7.22
N LEU A 228 4.93 -9.39 7.56
CA LEU A 228 3.96 -9.76 8.58
C LEU A 228 2.81 -10.50 7.90
N LYS A 229 2.39 -11.62 8.48
CA LYS A 229 1.29 -12.44 7.97
C LYS A 229 0.29 -12.69 9.08
N ALA A 230 -0.99 -12.62 8.74
CA ALA A 230 -2.08 -12.98 9.61
C ALA A 230 -2.99 -13.98 8.89
N CYS A 231 -3.48 -14.98 9.61
CA CYS A 231 -4.42 -15.98 9.10
C CYS A 231 -5.53 -16.19 10.13
N LEU A 232 -6.78 -16.11 9.70
CA LEU A 232 -7.93 -16.42 10.55
C LEU A 232 -8.49 -17.79 10.16
N LYS A 233 -8.57 -18.68 11.14
CA LYS A 233 -9.09 -20.04 10.98
C LYS A 233 -10.39 -20.22 11.76
N ALA A 234 -11.39 -20.84 11.13
CA ALA A 234 -12.64 -21.25 11.76
C ALA A 234 -12.86 -22.75 11.53
N GLY A 235 -13.08 -23.51 12.60
CA GLY A 235 -13.19 -24.97 12.53
C GLY A 235 -11.93 -25.65 11.97
N GLY A 236 -10.75 -25.08 12.22
CA GLY A 236 -9.46 -25.57 11.71
C GLY A 236 -9.20 -25.28 10.23
N LYS A 237 -10.13 -24.63 9.51
CA LYS A 237 -9.95 -24.24 8.11
C LYS A 237 -9.61 -22.76 8.02
N GLU A 238 -8.63 -22.43 7.18
CA GLU A 238 -8.34 -21.04 6.80
C GLU A 238 -9.56 -20.40 6.15
N LYS A 239 -9.85 -19.17 6.58
CA LYS A 239 -10.97 -18.37 6.08
C LYS A 239 -10.51 -17.11 5.39
N VAL A 240 -9.48 -16.46 5.92
CA VAL A 240 -8.98 -15.20 5.41
C VAL A 240 -7.54 -14.98 5.85
N GLU A 241 -6.77 -14.36 4.97
CA GLU A 241 -5.39 -13.95 5.22
C GLU A 241 -5.21 -12.43 5.12
N GLY A 242 -4.11 -11.98 5.74
CA GLY A 242 -3.62 -10.61 5.69
C GLY A 242 -2.10 -10.59 5.61
N ARG A 243 -1.56 -9.58 4.93
CA ARG A 243 -0.12 -9.35 4.85
C ARG A 243 0.20 -7.87 4.93
N GLU A 244 1.35 -7.58 5.52
CA GLU A 244 1.96 -6.26 5.55
C GLU A 244 3.47 -6.42 5.42
N GLU A 245 4.14 -5.38 4.96
CA GLU A 245 5.60 -5.34 4.87
C GLU A 245 6.15 -4.19 5.69
N ILE A 246 7.28 -4.43 6.35
CA ILE A 246 8.07 -3.38 6.98
C ILE A 246 9.51 -3.44 6.50
N PHE A 247 10.20 -2.31 6.51
CA PHE A 247 11.58 -2.21 6.11
C PHE A 247 12.49 -1.96 7.31
N VAL A 248 13.46 -2.84 7.52
CA VAL A 248 14.44 -2.71 8.60
C VAL A 248 15.74 -2.16 8.04
N ILE A 249 16.23 -1.06 8.63
CA ILE A 249 17.46 -0.38 8.25
C ILE A 249 18.56 -0.59 9.29
N ASP A 250 19.80 -0.77 8.82
CA ASP A 250 21.00 -0.75 9.65
C ASP A 250 21.78 0.52 9.31
N TRP A 251 21.30 1.64 9.85
CA TRP A 251 21.86 2.98 9.61
C TRP A 251 23.18 3.20 10.36
N GLN A 252 23.41 2.49 11.45
CA GLN A 252 24.61 2.66 12.29
C GLN A 252 25.85 2.02 11.67
N SER A 253 25.70 0.92 10.91
CA SER A 253 26.81 0.29 10.20
C SER A 253 27.10 0.90 8.83
N LEU A 254 26.22 1.77 8.33
CA LEU A 254 26.40 2.44 7.04
C LEU A 254 27.50 3.50 7.13
N GLN A 255 28.64 3.22 6.47
CA GLN A 255 29.58 4.27 6.11
C GLN A 255 29.02 5.02 4.90
N LEU A 256 28.59 6.25 5.12
CA LEU A 256 28.17 7.12 4.01
C LEU A 256 29.40 7.43 3.15
N PRO A 257 29.37 7.16 1.83
CA PRO A 257 30.47 7.51 0.96
C PRO A 257 30.64 9.04 0.91
N GLU A 258 31.89 9.52 0.85
CA GLU A 258 32.20 10.95 0.71
C GLU A 258 31.58 11.56 -0.56
N ASN A 259 31.36 10.73 -1.59
CA ASN A 259 30.66 11.10 -2.82
C ASN A 259 29.25 10.49 -2.80
N GLY A 260 28.26 11.31 -2.45
CA GLY A 260 26.84 10.95 -2.48
C GLY A 260 25.97 12.19 -2.54
N ALA A 261 24.75 12.04 -3.05
CA ALA A 261 23.75 13.10 -2.96
C ALA A 261 22.95 12.92 -1.67
N ILE A 262 22.98 13.93 -0.80
CA ILE A 262 22.08 14.01 0.36
C ILE A 262 20.75 14.58 -0.16
N LEU A 263 19.70 13.76 -0.14
CA LEU A 263 18.32 14.22 -0.33
C LEU A 263 17.77 14.55 1.06
N GLU A 264 18.11 15.73 1.56
CA GLU A 264 17.44 16.31 2.72
C GLU A 264 16.08 16.87 2.30
N SER A 265 15.02 16.55 3.05
CA SER A 265 13.78 17.32 3.01
C SER A 265 14.00 18.61 3.81
N GLY A 266 14.47 19.64 3.13
CA GLY A 266 14.65 20.97 3.69
C GLY A 266 13.43 21.86 3.43
N ASN A 267 12.74 22.18 4.53
CA ASN A 267 11.65 23.15 4.77
C ASN A 267 10.24 22.79 4.29
#